data_AF-A0A6G1J160-F1
#
_entry.id   AF-A0A6G1J160-F1
#
_cell.length_a   1.000
_cell.length_b   1.000
_cell.length_c   1.000
_cell.angle_alpha   90.00
_cell.angle_beta   90.00
_cell.angle_gamma   90.00
#
_symmetry.space_group_name_H-M   'P 1'
#
loop_
_entity.id
_entity.type
_entity.pdbx_description
1 polymer ?
#
loop_
_entity_poly.entity_id
_entity_poly.type
_entity_poly.pdbx_seq_one_letter_code
_entity_poly.pdbx_strand_id
1 'polypeptide(L)'
;MADEHHIPHEPTSDLGRARSHCLNIFRKMKHGKSPQRKRAIRSSQASSPLQSPPLSARLPSIFGTHDALPDAAIWRQFSDVHEAIVTHVERFYATKPVHRSVSPAIIEHASAGITLPRRQIIRLLDEPQTRLATLALCIAWTIRSRSLLLKLGISSSPGNAFSHFDSRTINIERALKDLDPLLTIYASPHGAGRTDGARVEDLRDVLRRGAKFAFTLSSQPSFWKFAWTSDRAIEHGKAEYQHDPEVFIVRWPSLVRVMDGEGVTLEGECDGIVIGKQVHLEDFSA
;
A
#
# COMPACT_ATOMS: atom_id res chain seq x y z
N MET A 1 46.95 -54.54 16.91
CA MET A 1 45.70 -54.05 17.53
C MET A 1 45.52 -52.62 17.07
N ALA A 2 44.84 -52.46 15.94
CA ALA A 2 44.52 -51.18 15.32
C ALA A 2 42.99 -51.21 15.15
N ASP A 3 42.29 -50.32 15.85
CA ASP A 3 40.86 -50.14 15.74
C ASP A 3 40.59 -49.02 14.74
N GLU A 4 40.04 -49.41 13.58
CA GLU A 4 39.47 -48.50 12.59
C GLU A 4 38.06 -48.08 13.03
N HIS A 5 37.90 -46.81 13.42
CA HIS A 5 36.59 -46.23 13.64
C HIS A 5 35.96 -45.78 12.31
N HIS A 6 34.96 -46.54 11.89
CA HIS A 6 34.09 -46.30 10.75
C HIS A 6 33.13 -45.14 11.05
N ILE A 7 33.22 -44.05 10.28
CA ILE A 7 32.29 -42.90 10.34
C ILE A 7 31.19 -43.13 9.29
N PRO A 8 29.89 -43.15 9.65
CA PRO A 8 28.82 -43.29 8.67
C PRO A 8 28.55 -41.97 7.95
N HIS A 9 28.50 -42.04 6.62
CA HIS A 9 28.10 -40.95 5.73
C HIS A 9 26.59 -40.63 5.88
N GLU A 10 26.26 -39.36 6.11
CA GLU A 10 24.90 -38.83 5.99
C GLU A 10 24.45 -38.75 4.51
N PRO A 11 23.15 -39.00 4.23
CA PRO A 11 22.59 -38.85 2.89
C PRO A 11 22.34 -37.38 2.54
N THR A 12 22.99 -36.93 1.46
CA THR A 12 22.70 -35.66 0.78
C THR A 12 21.25 -35.62 0.31
N SER A 13 20.44 -34.76 0.91
CA SER A 13 19.08 -34.49 0.49
C SER A 13 19.07 -33.56 -0.74
N ASP A 14 18.43 -34.07 -1.78
CA ASP A 14 18.26 -33.50 -3.09
C ASP A 14 17.43 -32.20 -3.02
N LEU A 15 18.06 -31.07 -3.36
CA LEU A 15 17.44 -29.75 -3.33
C LEU A 15 16.48 -29.59 -4.52
N GLY A 16 15.23 -29.96 -4.27
CA GLY A 16 14.10 -29.78 -5.16
C GLY A 16 13.99 -28.34 -5.67
N ARG A 17 14.18 -28.20 -6.98
CA ARG A 17 14.03 -26.97 -7.76
C ARG A 17 12.55 -26.54 -7.78
N ALA A 18 12.13 -25.78 -6.78
CA ALA A 18 10.80 -25.16 -6.76
C ALA A 18 10.69 -24.11 -7.87
N ARG A 19 10.03 -24.48 -8.97
CA ARG A 19 9.61 -23.57 -10.04
C ARG A 19 8.59 -22.59 -9.48
N SER A 20 9.00 -21.34 -9.24
CA SER A 20 8.12 -20.23 -8.91
C SER A 20 7.26 -19.89 -10.14
N HIS A 21 6.02 -20.36 -10.14
CA HIS A 21 4.98 -19.91 -11.06
C HIS A 21 4.54 -18.51 -10.65
N CYS A 22 5.19 -17.48 -11.20
CA CYS A 22 4.69 -16.11 -11.16
C CYS A 22 3.38 -16.04 -11.97
N LEU A 23 2.25 -15.90 -11.28
CA LEU A 23 0.96 -15.56 -11.87
C LEU A 23 1.02 -14.12 -12.41
N ASN A 24 1.33 -14.00 -13.70
CA ASN A 24 1.16 -12.76 -14.47
C ASN A 24 -0.35 -12.48 -14.67
N ILE A 25 -0.98 -11.78 -13.73
CA ILE A 25 -2.42 -11.42 -13.81
C ILE A 25 -2.67 -10.05 -14.47
N PHE A 26 -1.66 -9.33 -14.95
CA PHE A 26 -1.89 -8.07 -15.67
C PHE A 26 -1.15 -8.00 -17.01
N ARG A 27 -1.71 -8.61 -18.05
CA ARG A 27 -1.34 -8.29 -19.45
C ARG A 27 -2.42 -8.69 -20.46
N LYS A 28 -3.28 -7.73 -20.83
CA LYS A 28 -3.81 -7.42 -22.18
C LYS A 28 -5.23 -6.86 -22.11
N MET A 29 -5.34 -5.54 -22.01
CA MET A 29 -6.30 -4.81 -22.84
C MET A 29 -5.48 -3.98 -23.83
N LYS A 30 -5.03 -4.63 -24.90
CA LYS A 30 -4.53 -3.92 -26.08
C LYS A 30 -5.75 -3.50 -26.88
N HIS A 31 -5.96 -2.19 -26.99
CA HIS A 31 -6.93 -1.57 -27.88
C HIS A 31 -6.84 -2.15 -29.29
N GLY A 32 -7.94 -2.75 -29.73
CA GLY A 32 -8.19 -3.09 -31.12
C GLY A 32 -8.29 -1.81 -31.95
N LYS A 33 -7.54 -1.78 -33.04
CA LYS A 33 -7.39 -0.67 -33.97
C LYS A 33 -8.72 -0.34 -34.66
N SER A 34 -9.11 0.93 -34.62
CA SER A 34 -10.15 1.49 -35.49
C SER A 34 -9.61 1.61 -36.94
N PRO A 35 -10.34 1.15 -37.97
CA PRO A 35 -9.96 1.38 -39.35
C PRO A 35 -10.30 2.81 -39.80
N GLN A 36 -9.28 3.50 -40.31
CA GLN A 36 -9.42 4.72 -41.11
C GLN A 36 -10.39 4.46 -42.28
N ARG A 37 -11.48 5.24 -42.35
CA ARG A 37 -12.22 5.42 -43.60
C ARG A 37 -12.27 6.89 -43.98
N LYS A 38 -11.85 7.13 -45.21
CA LYS A 38 -11.56 8.40 -45.85
C LYS A 38 -12.80 9.29 -46.00
N ARG A 39 -12.53 10.60 -45.89
CA ARG A 39 -13.35 11.76 -46.24
C ARG A 39 -14.17 11.59 -47.53
N ALA A 40 -15.40 12.09 -47.49
CA ALA A 40 -16.00 12.79 -48.62
C ALA A 40 -16.52 14.15 -48.11
N ILE A 41 -16.13 15.20 -48.84
CA ILE A 41 -16.52 16.60 -48.63
C ILE A 41 -17.94 16.79 -49.17
N ARG A 42 -18.82 17.43 -48.40
CA ARG A 42 -19.92 18.24 -48.95
C ARG A 42 -20.26 19.39 -48.01
N SER A 43 -19.99 20.59 -48.51
CA SER A 43 -20.48 21.88 -48.04
C SER A 43 -22.01 21.91 -48.09
N SER A 44 -22.66 22.41 -47.02
CA SER A 44 -23.80 23.34 -47.10
C SER A 44 -24.16 23.87 -45.70
N GLN A 45 -24.36 25.18 -45.66
CA GLN A 45 -24.91 26.07 -44.63
C GLN A 45 -25.97 25.48 -43.69
N ALA A 46 -25.89 25.86 -42.41
CA ALA A 46 -26.97 26.53 -41.67
C ALA A 46 -26.48 26.90 -40.26
N SER A 47 -26.48 28.19 -39.97
CA SER A 47 -26.28 28.76 -38.63
C SER A 47 -27.50 28.45 -37.74
N SER A 48 -27.33 27.51 -36.82
CA SER A 48 -28.28 27.23 -35.74
C SER A 48 -27.74 27.79 -34.41
N PRO A 49 -28.62 28.33 -33.55
CA PRO A 49 -28.24 28.97 -32.30
C PRO A 49 -27.62 27.95 -31.33
N LEU A 50 -26.62 28.40 -30.56
CA LEU A 50 -25.95 27.63 -29.51
C LEU A 50 -26.98 26.96 -28.58
N GLN A 51 -27.25 25.67 -28.81
CA GLN A 51 -27.80 24.80 -27.79
C GLN A 51 -26.64 24.39 -26.88
N SER A 52 -26.72 24.83 -25.62
CA SER A 52 -25.90 24.29 -24.53
C SER A 52 -25.88 22.76 -24.63
N PRO A 53 -24.70 22.12 -24.49
CA PRO A 53 -24.61 20.67 -24.55
C PRO A 53 -25.61 20.06 -23.55
N PRO A 54 -26.35 19.00 -23.93
CA PRO A 54 -27.28 18.35 -23.03
C PRO A 54 -26.52 17.92 -21.78
N LEU A 55 -27.02 18.36 -20.62
CA LEU A 55 -26.53 17.99 -19.29
C LEU A 55 -26.15 16.50 -19.33
N SER A 56 -24.84 16.27 -19.28
CA SER A 56 -24.23 14.94 -19.33
C SER A 56 -25.02 14.01 -18.43
N ALA A 57 -25.44 12.86 -18.96
CA ALA A 57 -26.24 11.87 -18.27
C ALA A 57 -25.55 11.51 -16.95
N ARG A 58 -25.97 12.18 -15.87
CA ARG A 58 -25.58 11.84 -14.50
C ARG A 58 -26.00 10.39 -14.33
N LEU A 59 -25.02 9.50 -14.21
CA LEU A 59 -25.27 8.13 -13.82
C LEU A 59 -26.14 8.19 -12.56
N PRO A 60 -27.27 7.46 -12.50
CA PRO A 60 -28.14 7.50 -11.36
C PRO A 60 -27.30 7.20 -10.13
N SER A 61 -27.25 8.18 -9.22
CA SER A 61 -26.58 8.06 -7.92
C SER A 61 -27.00 6.73 -7.33
N ILE A 62 -26.03 5.87 -7.04
CA ILE A 62 -26.27 4.56 -6.43
C ILE A 62 -27.00 4.84 -5.12
N PHE A 63 -28.31 4.63 -5.14
CA PHE A 63 -29.25 4.99 -4.08
C PHE A 63 -28.77 4.41 -2.73
N GLY A 64 -28.69 5.27 -1.71
CA GLY A 64 -28.31 4.90 -0.34
C GLY A 64 -26.88 5.24 0.07
N THR A 65 -26.14 6.00 -0.73
CA THR A 65 -24.83 6.52 -0.36
C THR A 65 -24.96 7.47 0.83
N HIS A 66 -24.31 7.12 1.95
CA HIS A 66 -24.17 8.00 3.09
C HIS A 66 -23.64 9.38 2.64
N ASP A 67 -24.02 10.43 3.35
CA ASP A 67 -23.47 11.77 3.12
C ASP A 67 -21.93 11.70 3.11
N ALA A 68 -21.33 12.40 2.14
CA ALA A 68 -19.87 12.47 2.03
C ALA A 68 -19.29 12.96 3.36
N LEU A 69 -18.27 12.27 3.85
CA LEU A 69 -17.57 12.72 5.05
C LEU A 69 -16.77 13.98 4.73
N PRO A 70 -16.72 14.95 5.67
CA PRO A 70 -15.87 16.11 5.50
C PRO A 70 -14.39 15.70 5.47
N ASP A 71 -13.59 16.42 4.69
CA ASP A 71 -12.15 16.23 4.52
C ASP A 71 -11.40 16.10 5.85
N ALA A 72 -11.78 16.91 6.84
CA ALA A 72 -11.20 16.87 8.18
C ALA A 72 -11.43 15.52 8.90
N ALA A 73 -12.56 14.84 8.67
CA ALA A 73 -12.84 13.53 9.24
C ALA A 73 -12.03 12.43 8.55
N ILE A 74 -11.87 12.51 7.22
CA ILE A 74 -11.03 11.61 6.44
C ILE A 74 -9.56 11.76 6.87
N TRP A 75 -9.10 13.01 7.01
CA TRP A 75 -7.77 13.34 7.50
C TRP A 75 -7.49 12.78 8.89
N ARG A 76 -8.43 12.96 9.83
CA ARG A 76 -8.29 12.43 11.18
C ARG A 76 -8.10 10.92 11.15
N GLN A 77 -8.93 10.19 10.41
CA GLN A 77 -8.79 8.74 10.30
C GLN A 77 -7.48 8.31 9.63
N PHE A 78 -7.02 9.03 8.61
CA PHE A 78 -5.73 8.77 7.99
C PHE A 78 -4.58 8.96 8.99
N SER A 79 -4.63 10.06 9.77
CA SER A 79 -3.66 10.37 10.81
C SER A 79 -3.67 9.32 11.93
N ASP A 80 -4.85 8.88 12.36
CA ASP A 80 -5.02 7.82 13.37
C ASP A 80 -4.40 6.50 12.93
N VAL A 81 -4.48 6.16 11.63
CA VAL A 81 -3.84 4.95 11.07
C VAL A 81 -2.32 5.13 11.03
N HIS A 82 -1.82 6.29 10.59
CA HIS A 82 -0.39 6.60 10.58
C HIS A 82 0.20 6.51 11.99
N GLU A 83 -0.39 7.21 12.97
CA GLU A 83 0.06 7.22 14.35
C GLU A 83 0.04 5.81 14.97
N ALA A 84 -0.99 5.01 14.68
CA ALA A 84 -1.06 3.64 15.15
C ALA A 84 0.08 2.77 14.57
N ILE A 85 0.44 2.96 13.30
CA ILE A 85 1.56 2.25 12.66
C ILE A 85 2.89 2.67 13.30
N VAL A 86 3.11 3.98 13.48
CA VAL A 86 4.33 4.53 14.09
C VAL A 86 4.49 4.02 15.51
N THR A 87 3.45 4.18 16.34
CA THR A 87 3.42 3.73 17.73
C THR A 87 3.69 2.22 17.82
N HIS A 88 3.09 1.43 16.93
CA HIS A 88 3.33 -0.01 16.87
C HIS A 88 4.80 -0.31 16.61
N VAL A 89 5.41 0.33 15.61
CA VAL A 89 6.79 -0.01 15.24
C VAL A 89 7.80 0.39 16.31
N GLU A 90 7.64 1.56 16.91
CA GLU A 90 8.49 2.06 18.00
C GLU A 90 8.39 1.17 19.24
N ARG A 91 7.18 0.71 19.55
CA ARG A 91 6.90 -0.07 20.75
C ARG A 91 7.46 -1.50 20.68
N PHE A 92 7.49 -2.11 19.49
CA PHE A 92 7.74 -3.55 19.35
C PHE A 92 9.02 -3.93 18.60
N TYR A 93 9.67 -3.02 17.87
CA TYR A 93 10.86 -3.37 17.07
C TYR A 93 12.12 -2.65 17.54
N ALA A 94 13.27 -3.27 17.32
CA ALA A 94 14.56 -2.79 17.78
C ALA A 94 15.25 -1.90 16.74
N THR A 95 15.86 -0.82 17.21
CA THR A 95 16.81 -0.02 16.43
C THR A 95 18.24 -0.59 16.50
N LYS A 96 18.56 -1.45 17.48
CA LYS A 96 19.88 -2.08 17.60
C LYS A 96 20.21 -2.96 16.39
N PRO A 97 21.49 -3.07 15.97
CA PRO A 97 21.88 -3.96 14.88
C PRO A 97 21.36 -5.39 15.10
N VAL A 98 20.74 -5.96 14.07
CA VAL A 98 20.17 -7.31 14.11
C VAL A 98 21.07 -8.23 13.29
N HIS A 99 21.78 -9.16 13.92
CA HIS A 99 22.66 -10.11 13.23
C HIS A 99 21.93 -11.25 12.49
N ARG A 100 20.60 -11.17 12.35
CA ARG A 100 19.79 -12.22 11.71
C ARG A 100 19.61 -11.90 10.24
N SER A 101 20.07 -12.80 9.37
CA SER A 101 19.80 -12.72 7.94
C SER A 101 18.32 -12.97 7.65
N VAL A 102 17.68 -12.06 6.92
CA VAL A 102 16.30 -12.26 6.46
C VAL A 102 16.28 -13.07 5.19
N SER A 103 15.42 -14.10 5.14
CA SER A 103 15.23 -14.86 3.92
C SER A 103 14.74 -13.94 2.79
N PRO A 104 15.40 -13.97 1.63
CA PRO A 104 14.91 -13.43 0.36
C PRO A 104 13.40 -13.47 0.13
N ALA A 105 12.80 -14.64 0.37
CA ALA A 105 11.39 -14.89 0.08
C ALA A 105 10.45 -14.12 1.02
N ILE A 106 10.86 -13.95 2.28
CA ILE A 106 10.06 -13.23 3.29
C ILE A 106 9.94 -11.76 2.90
N ILE A 107 11.06 -11.13 2.53
CA ILE A 107 11.06 -9.72 2.10
C ILE A 107 10.23 -9.56 0.84
N GLU A 108 10.42 -10.42 -0.15
CA GLU A 108 9.68 -10.35 -1.42
C GLU A 108 8.17 -10.46 -1.21
N HIS A 109 7.75 -11.32 -0.28
CA HIS A 109 6.34 -11.48 0.06
C HIS A 109 5.77 -10.26 0.77
N ALA A 110 6.45 -9.77 1.83
CA ALA A 110 5.99 -8.62 2.62
C ALA A 110 6.08 -7.28 1.85
N SER A 111 6.97 -7.19 0.85
CA SER A 111 7.15 -6.01 0.00
C SER A 111 6.52 -6.13 -1.38
N ALA A 112 5.71 -7.16 -1.63
CA ALA A 112 5.12 -7.41 -2.93
C ALA A 112 4.31 -6.18 -3.41
N GLY A 113 4.78 -5.55 -4.48
CA GLY A 113 4.16 -4.37 -5.10
C GLY A 113 4.71 -3.02 -4.64
N ILE A 114 5.53 -2.97 -3.57
CA ILE A 114 6.26 -1.75 -3.22
C ILE A 114 7.14 -1.36 -4.41
N THR A 115 7.18 -0.08 -4.77
CA THR A 115 7.95 0.42 -5.92
C THR A 115 9.47 0.37 -5.71
N LEU A 116 9.91 0.17 -4.46
CA LEU A 116 11.32 0.07 -4.09
C LEU A 116 11.90 -1.28 -4.51
N PRO A 117 13.08 -1.31 -5.17
CA PRO A 117 13.81 -2.53 -5.42
C PRO A 117 14.09 -3.31 -4.13
N ARG A 118 13.93 -4.64 -4.19
CA ARG A 118 14.13 -5.52 -3.03
C ARG A 118 15.50 -5.34 -2.33
N ARG A 119 16.58 -5.14 -3.09
CA ARG A 119 17.92 -4.89 -2.53
C ARG A 119 17.96 -3.63 -1.66
N GLN A 120 17.21 -2.61 -2.04
CA GLN A 120 17.11 -1.36 -1.30
C GLN A 120 16.34 -1.56 0.00
N ILE A 121 15.23 -2.30 -0.04
CA ILE A 121 14.45 -2.63 1.17
C ILE A 121 15.34 -3.39 2.19
N ILE A 122 16.16 -4.33 1.72
CA ILE A 122 17.12 -5.03 2.58
C ILE A 122 18.09 -4.06 3.24
N ARG A 123 18.73 -3.18 2.45
CA ARG A 123 19.68 -2.18 2.97
C ARG A 123 19.02 -1.27 4.01
N LEU A 124 17.80 -0.82 3.75
CA LEU A 124 17.06 0.06 4.66
C LEU A 124 16.61 -0.64 5.95
N LEU A 125 16.35 -1.95 5.90
CA LEU A 125 16.05 -2.74 7.09
C LEU A 125 17.31 -3.08 7.91
N ASP A 126 18.47 -3.20 7.26
CA ASP A 126 19.74 -3.48 7.92
C ASP A 126 20.22 -2.27 8.74
N GLU A 127 20.04 -1.06 8.20
CA GLU A 127 20.44 0.19 8.84
C GLU A 127 19.51 0.59 10.02
N PRO A 128 20.03 0.68 11.27
CA PRO A 128 19.30 1.13 12.46
C PRO A 128 18.40 2.36 12.27
N GLN A 129 18.92 3.38 11.60
CA GLN A 129 18.24 4.67 11.44
C GLN A 129 17.03 4.58 10.52
N THR A 130 17.07 3.69 9.51
CA THR A 130 16.01 3.58 8.52
C THR A 130 15.03 2.44 8.77
N ARG A 131 15.36 1.55 9.70
CA ARG A 131 14.62 0.31 9.92
C ARG A 131 13.18 0.52 10.33
N LEU A 132 12.92 1.30 11.39
CA LEU A 132 11.56 1.44 11.95
C LEU A 132 10.57 1.94 10.90
N ALA A 133 10.97 2.96 10.15
CA ALA A 133 10.10 3.51 9.14
C ALA A 133 10.05 2.69 7.85
N THR A 134 11.05 1.83 7.58
CA THR A 134 10.91 0.78 6.56
C THR A 134 9.92 -0.30 6.97
N LEU A 135 9.88 -0.67 8.26
CA LEU A 135 8.85 -1.57 8.79
C LEU A 135 7.46 -0.90 8.73
N ALA A 136 7.37 0.38 9.09
CA ALA A 136 6.15 1.16 8.96
C ALA A 136 5.65 1.22 7.51
N LEU A 137 6.56 1.42 6.55
CA LEU A 137 6.28 1.36 5.12
C LEU A 137 5.70 0.00 4.71
N CYS A 138 6.29 -1.11 5.14
CA CYS A 138 5.78 -2.45 4.84
C CYS A 138 4.37 -2.68 5.39
N ILE A 139 4.10 -2.22 6.62
CA ILE A 139 2.77 -2.30 7.24
C ILE A 139 1.76 -1.45 6.47
N ALA A 140 2.09 -0.18 6.20
CA ALA A 140 1.24 0.75 5.44
C ALA A 140 0.94 0.23 4.04
N TRP A 141 1.95 -0.33 3.36
CA TRP A 141 1.79 -0.94 2.06
C TRP A 141 0.87 -2.16 2.09
N THR A 142 0.99 -3.00 3.12
CA THR A 142 0.12 -4.16 3.29
C THR A 142 -1.32 -3.74 3.49
N ILE A 143 -1.57 -2.73 4.33
CA ILE A 143 -2.90 -2.13 4.49
C ILE A 143 -3.41 -1.65 3.14
N ARG A 144 -2.63 -0.87 2.40
CA ARG A 144 -3.06 -0.37 1.08
C ARG A 144 -3.40 -1.50 0.11
N SER A 145 -2.49 -2.46 -0.07
CA SER A 145 -2.64 -3.52 -1.08
C SER A 145 -3.78 -4.49 -0.76
N ARG A 146 -4.00 -4.82 0.52
CA ARG A 146 -5.02 -5.78 0.95
C ARG A 146 -6.36 -5.13 1.28
N SER A 147 -6.38 -3.91 1.82
CA SER A 147 -7.62 -3.22 2.14
C SER A 147 -8.32 -2.64 0.89
N LEU A 148 -7.59 -2.40 -0.21
CA LEU A 148 -8.21 -2.08 -1.51
C LEU A 148 -8.99 -3.27 -2.10
N LEU A 149 -8.65 -4.51 -1.72
CA LEU A 149 -9.40 -5.69 -2.15
C LEU A 149 -10.78 -5.80 -1.48
N LEU A 150 -11.01 -5.04 -0.39
CA LEU A 150 -12.31 -4.97 0.28
C LEU A 150 -13.38 -4.30 -0.58
N LYS A 151 -13.00 -3.50 -1.58
CA LYS A 151 -13.93 -2.91 -2.54
C LYS A 151 -14.70 -3.96 -3.35
N LEU A 152 -14.21 -5.20 -3.40
CA LEU A 152 -14.85 -6.33 -4.09
C LEU A 152 -15.70 -7.21 -3.15
N GLY A 153 -15.63 -7.00 -1.83
CA GLY A 153 -16.38 -7.76 -0.85
C GLY A 153 -17.74 -7.12 -0.57
N ILE A 154 -18.81 -7.82 -0.91
CA ILE A 154 -20.22 -7.40 -0.80
C ILE A 154 -20.69 -7.40 0.68
N SER A 155 -19.91 -6.87 1.64
CA SER A 155 -20.38 -6.79 3.02
C SER A 155 -21.34 -5.60 3.18
N SER A 156 -22.62 -5.87 2.95
CA SER A 156 -23.72 -4.90 2.85
C SER A 156 -24.24 -4.39 4.20
N SER A 157 -23.51 -4.54 5.31
CA SER A 157 -23.99 -4.07 6.62
C SER A 157 -22.91 -3.45 7.51
N PRO A 158 -23.00 -2.14 7.82
CA PRO A 158 -22.09 -1.47 8.76
C PRO A 158 -22.23 -1.95 10.21
N GLY A 159 -23.32 -2.65 10.55
CA GLY A 159 -23.61 -3.09 11.93
C GLY A 159 -22.88 -4.34 12.44
N ASN A 160 -22.14 -5.08 11.59
CA ASN A 160 -21.45 -6.31 12.00
C ASN A 160 -20.00 -6.38 11.50
N ALA A 161 -19.33 -5.23 11.48
CA ALA A 161 -17.97 -5.12 10.99
C ALA A 161 -17.01 -6.01 11.81
N PHE A 162 -16.19 -6.77 11.09
CA PHE A 162 -15.19 -7.69 11.66
C PHE A 162 -15.76 -8.90 12.41
N SER A 163 -16.98 -9.34 12.08
CA SER A 163 -17.41 -10.69 12.45
C SER A 163 -16.47 -11.76 11.89
N HIS A 164 -16.52 -12.98 12.41
CA HIS A 164 -15.66 -14.08 11.95
C HIS A 164 -15.83 -14.41 10.45
N PHE A 165 -17.00 -14.16 9.88
CA PHE A 165 -17.31 -14.37 8.47
C PHE A 165 -17.09 -13.11 7.60
N ASP A 166 -16.61 -12.02 8.21
CA ASP A 166 -16.30 -10.80 7.48
C ASP A 166 -15.04 -10.99 6.64
N SER A 167 -15.14 -10.74 5.34
CA SER A 167 -14.00 -10.77 4.41
C SER A 167 -12.83 -9.87 4.87
N ARG A 168 -13.11 -8.81 5.63
CA ARG A 168 -12.10 -7.94 6.25
C ARG A 168 -11.26 -8.70 7.26
N THR A 169 -11.89 -9.50 8.11
CA THR A 169 -11.21 -10.32 9.12
C THR A 169 -10.27 -11.30 8.44
N ILE A 170 -10.75 -12.01 7.40
CA ILE A 170 -9.93 -12.96 6.63
C ILE A 170 -8.71 -12.26 5.99
N ASN A 171 -8.92 -11.08 5.41
CA ASN A 171 -7.84 -10.30 4.81
C ASN A 171 -6.84 -9.78 5.84
N ILE A 172 -7.29 -9.44 7.05
CA ILE A 172 -6.42 -9.05 8.16
C ILE A 172 -5.57 -10.24 8.62
N GLU A 173 -6.15 -11.41 8.83
CA GLU A 173 -5.38 -12.60 9.24
C GLU A 173 -4.37 -13.02 8.16
N ARG A 174 -4.74 -12.87 6.88
CA ARG A 174 -3.78 -13.08 5.79
C ARG A 174 -2.66 -12.04 5.81
N ALA A 175 -2.99 -10.75 5.97
CA ALA A 175 -1.99 -9.69 6.10
C ALA A 175 -1.03 -9.93 7.28
N LEU A 176 -1.56 -10.38 8.42
CA LEU A 176 -0.75 -10.78 9.58
C LEU A 176 0.21 -11.91 9.22
N LYS A 177 -0.30 -12.99 8.62
CA LYS A 177 0.52 -14.14 8.21
C LYS A 177 1.63 -13.76 7.22
N ASP A 178 1.38 -12.76 6.38
CA ASP A 178 2.31 -12.28 5.37
C ASP A 178 3.40 -11.38 5.97
N LEU A 179 3.03 -10.51 6.91
CA LEU A 179 3.91 -9.52 7.55
C LEU A 179 4.73 -10.11 8.71
N ASP A 180 4.10 -10.94 9.53
CA ASP A 180 4.66 -11.39 10.80
C ASP A 180 6.05 -12.05 10.66
N PRO A 181 6.29 -12.92 9.65
CA PRO A 181 7.62 -13.51 9.46
C PRO A 181 8.73 -12.47 9.23
N LEU A 182 8.42 -11.33 8.60
CA LEU A 182 9.38 -10.24 8.44
C LEU A 182 9.56 -9.48 9.76
N LEU A 183 8.45 -9.12 10.41
CA LEU A 183 8.44 -8.27 11.59
C LEU A 183 9.11 -8.94 12.81
N THR A 184 8.89 -10.24 13.00
CA THR A 184 9.46 -11.04 14.10
C THR A 184 11.00 -11.05 14.11
N ILE A 185 11.64 -10.87 12.95
CA ILE A 185 13.10 -10.80 12.85
C ILE A 185 13.65 -9.59 13.59
N TYR A 186 12.92 -8.47 13.53
CA TYR A 186 13.32 -7.18 14.10
C TYR A 186 12.67 -6.90 15.46
N ALA A 187 11.92 -7.86 16.02
CA ALA A 187 11.24 -7.68 17.29
C ALA A 187 12.23 -7.41 18.43
N SER A 188 11.90 -6.43 19.28
CA SER A 188 12.72 -6.03 20.41
C SER A 188 12.80 -7.13 21.47
N PRO A 189 14.00 -7.62 21.85
CA PRO A 189 14.13 -8.66 22.86
C PRO A 189 13.81 -8.17 24.27
N HIS A 190 13.88 -6.85 24.52
CA HIS A 190 13.57 -6.27 25.83
C HIS A 190 12.07 -6.24 26.15
N GLY A 191 11.23 -6.67 25.20
CA GLY A 191 9.84 -7.02 25.43
C GLY A 191 9.63 -8.44 25.97
N ALA A 192 10.68 -9.21 26.32
CA ALA A 192 10.60 -10.64 26.67
C ALA A 192 9.69 -11.03 27.86
N GLY A 193 9.14 -10.07 28.62
CA GLY A 193 8.06 -10.32 29.57
C GLY A 193 6.64 -10.26 28.96
N ARG A 194 6.51 -9.65 27.78
CA ARG A 194 5.31 -9.63 26.95
C ARG A 194 5.37 -10.82 26.01
N THR A 195 4.37 -11.68 26.09
CA THR A 195 4.18 -12.77 25.14
C THR A 195 4.16 -12.20 23.71
N ASP A 196 4.74 -12.93 22.75
CA ASP A 196 4.71 -12.59 21.32
C ASP A 196 3.27 -12.23 20.83
N GLY A 197 2.27 -12.79 21.51
CA GLY A 197 0.86 -12.41 21.35
C GLY A 197 0.57 -10.92 21.48
N ALA A 198 1.18 -10.18 22.40
CA ALA A 198 0.89 -8.74 22.56
C ALA A 198 1.28 -7.91 21.33
N ARG A 199 2.38 -8.27 20.65
CA ARG A 199 2.81 -7.63 19.41
C ARG A 199 1.86 -7.94 18.27
N VAL A 200 1.49 -9.22 18.12
CA VAL A 200 0.60 -9.69 17.05
C VAL A 200 -0.81 -9.12 17.23
N GLU A 201 -1.34 -9.07 18.46
CA GLU A 201 -2.64 -8.45 18.76
C GLU A 201 -2.62 -6.94 18.44
N ASP A 202 -1.57 -6.23 18.83
CA ASP A 202 -1.45 -4.80 18.52
C ASP A 202 -1.34 -4.56 17.00
N LEU A 203 -0.57 -5.37 16.28
CA LEU A 203 -0.52 -5.34 14.81
C LEU A 203 -1.90 -5.63 14.19
N ARG A 204 -2.66 -6.58 14.75
CA ARG A 204 -4.02 -6.87 14.30
C ARG A 204 -4.92 -5.65 14.44
N ASP A 205 -4.81 -4.92 15.54
CA ASP A 205 -5.56 -3.67 15.76
C ASP A 205 -5.15 -2.56 14.80
N VAL A 206 -3.86 -2.42 14.49
CA VAL A 206 -3.37 -1.51 13.44
C VAL A 206 -4.00 -1.86 12.08
N LEU A 207 -4.00 -3.14 11.71
CA LEU A 207 -4.59 -3.61 10.45
C LEU A 207 -6.12 -3.41 10.41
N ARG A 208 -6.82 -3.58 11.54
CA ARG A 208 -8.26 -3.28 11.66
C ARG A 208 -8.54 -1.80 11.43
N ARG A 209 -7.74 -0.90 12.02
CA ARG A 209 -7.83 0.56 11.77
C ARG A 209 -7.62 0.89 10.30
N GLY A 210 -6.57 0.32 9.69
CA GLY A 210 -6.29 0.46 8.26
C GLY A 210 -7.42 -0.03 7.37
N ALA A 211 -8.00 -1.20 7.67
CA ALA A 211 -9.13 -1.75 6.94
C ALA A 211 -10.40 -0.89 7.09
N LYS A 212 -10.67 -0.37 8.29
CA LYS A 212 -11.78 0.56 8.53
C LYS A 212 -11.62 1.83 7.71
N PHE A 213 -10.43 2.43 7.73
CA PHE A 213 -10.13 3.63 6.96
C PHE A 213 -10.25 3.40 5.44
N ALA A 214 -9.72 2.29 4.92
CA ALA A 214 -9.85 1.94 3.51
C ALA A 214 -11.31 1.75 3.08
N PHE A 215 -12.13 1.13 3.94
CA PHE A 215 -13.57 1.03 3.72
C PHE A 215 -14.19 2.43 3.65
N THR A 216 -13.90 3.30 4.63
CA THR A 216 -14.35 4.70 4.65
C THR A 216 -14.00 5.44 3.36
N LEU A 217 -12.75 5.35 2.89
CA LEU A 217 -12.32 5.96 1.63
C LEU A 217 -13.10 5.40 0.42
N SER A 218 -13.30 4.08 0.38
CA SER A 218 -14.00 3.43 -0.73
C SER A 218 -15.49 3.72 -0.77
N SER A 219 -16.08 4.11 0.36
CA SER A 219 -17.49 4.51 0.49
C SER A 219 -17.72 5.99 0.19
N GLN A 220 -16.66 6.80 0.03
CA GLN A 220 -16.82 8.20 -0.36
C GLN A 220 -17.22 8.30 -1.84
N PRO A 221 -18.04 9.30 -2.22
CA PRO A 221 -18.33 9.58 -3.62
C PRO A 221 -17.12 10.14 -4.37
N SER A 222 -16.18 10.77 -3.65
CA SER A 222 -14.90 11.28 -4.16
C SER A 222 -13.85 10.17 -4.34
N PHE A 223 -12.93 10.35 -5.30
CA PHE A 223 -11.79 9.44 -5.48
C PHE A 223 -10.53 9.96 -4.79
N TRP A 224 -9.86 9.06 -4.06
CA TRP A 224 -8.63 9.35 -3.33
C TRP A 224 -7.48 8.47 -3.80
N LYS A 225 -6.28 9.02 -3.81
CA LYS A 225 -5.04 8.35 -4.19
C LYS A 225 -3.98 8.58 -3.15
N PHE A 226 -3.22 7.53 -2.85
CA PHE A 226 -1.96 7.66 -2.10
C PHE A 226 -0.85 8.09 -3.04
N ALA A 227 -0.29 9.27 -2.80
CA ALA A 227 0.84 9.84 -3.52
C ALA A 227 2.14 9.54 -2.75
N TRP A 228 2.96 8.67 -3.33
CA TRP A 228 4.24 8.22 -2.74
C TRP A 228 5.43 9.05 -3.26
N THR A 229 5.30 9.61 -4.45
CA THR A 229 6.26 10.50 -5.08
C THR A 229 5.87 11.95 -4.78
N SER A 230 6.83 12.85 -4.59
CA SER A 230 6.52 14.27 -4.58
C SER A 230 6.39 14.78 -6.00
N ASP A 231 5.29 15.47 -6.29
CA ASP A 231 5.10 16.12 -7.59
C ASP A 231 6.18 17.18 -7.88
N ARG A 232 6.90 17.69 -6.86
CA ARG A 232 8.07 18.59 -7.05
C ARG A 232 9.19 17.96 -7.87
N ALA A 233 9.35 16.63 -7.84
CA ALA A 233 10.34 15.96 -8.67
C ALA A 233 9.94 15.92 -10.16
N ILE A 234 8.64 15.98 -10.44
CA ILE A 234 8.08 15.98 -11.79
C ILE A 234 8.10 17.39 -12.39
N GLU A 235 7.79 18.42 -11.58
CA GLU A 235 7.70 19.82 -12.01
C GLU A 235 9.03 20.40 -12.52
N HIS A 236 10.17 19.92 -12.04
CA HIS A 236 11.48 20.44 -12.46
C HIS A 236 12.09 19.74 -13.69
N GLY A 237 11.42 18.75 -14.30
CA GLY A 237 11.91 18.07 -15.51
C GLY A 237 13.27 17.38 -15.36
N LYS A 238 13.86 17.39 -14.16
CA LYS A 238 15.06 16.65 -13.82
C LYS A 238 14.61 15.26 -13.44
N ALA A 239 14.90 14.29 -14.30
CA ALA A 239 14.72 12.88 -14.00
C ALA A 239 15.30 12.60 -12.61
N GLU A 240 14.44 12.19 -11.68
CA GLU A 240 14.69 11.97 -10.24
C GLU A 240 15.72 10.86 -9.95
N TYR A 241 16.44 10.39 -10.97
CA TYR A 241 17.46 9.35 -10.87
C TYR A 241 18.89 9.88 -10.66
N GLN A 242 19.06 11.20 -10.59
CA GLN A 242 20.35 11.80 -10.25
C GLN A 242 20.39 12.26 -8.77
N HIS A 243 19.57 11.63 -7.93
CA HIS A 243 19.80 11.68 -6.49
C HIS A 243 21.01 10.81 -6.18
N ASP A 244 21.92 11.36 -5.39
CA ASP A 244 23.02 10.65 -4.76
C ASP A 244 22.49 9.29 -4.24
N PRO A 245 23.00 8.14 -4.71
CA PRO A 245 22.54 6.82 -4.30
C PRO A 245 22.78 6.54 -2.81
N GLU A 246 23.23 7.52 -2.03
CA GLU A 246 23.43 7.43 -0.60
C GLU A 246 22.31 8.06 0.25
N VAL A 247 21.54 9.04 -0.27
CA VAL A 247 20.48 9.70 0.52
C VAL A 247 19.12 9.08 0.21
N PHE A 248 18.79 8.00 0.92
CA PHE A 248 17.52 7.30 0.75
C PHE A 248 16.42 7.90 1.61
N ILE A 249 15.55 8.66 0.96
CA ILE A 249 14.38 9.23 1.57
C ILE A 249 13.19 8.30 1.31
N VAL A 250 12.78 7.53 2.33
CA VAL A 250 11.45 6.92 2.30
C VAL A 250 10.46 7.96 2.78
N ARG A 251 9.36 8.12 2.04
CA ARG A 251 8.30 9.08 2.38
C ARG A 251 7.04 8.35 2.78
N TRP A 252 6.42 8.80 3.86
CA TRP A 252 5.04 8.45 4.13
C TRP A 252 4.15 8.98 3.00
N PRO A 253 3.18 8.20 2.47
CA PRO A 253 2.36 8.66 1.37
C PRO A 253 1.48 9.82 1.81
N SER A 254 1.31 10.83 0.96
CA SER A 254 0.23 11.80 1.12
C SER A 254 -1.08 11.20 0.59
N LEU A 255 -2.21 11.60 1.16
CA LEU A 255 -3.52 11.26 0.64
C LEU A 255 -4.05 12.43 -0.18
N VAL A 256 -4.32 12.22 -1.46
CA VAL A 256 -4.73 13.28 -2.39
C VAL A 256 -6.10 12.96 -2.94
N ARG A 257 -7.02 13.93 -2.88
CA ARG A 257 -8.30 13.84 -3.60
C ARG A 257 -8.04 14.09 -5.08
N VAL A 258 -8.37 13.13 -5.92
CA VAL A 258 -8.20 13.21 -7.38
C VAL A 258 -9.52 13.50 -8.08
N MET A 259 -10.65 13.20 -7.45
CA MET A 259 -11.98 13.47 -7.98
C MET A 259 -12.91 13.88 -6.84
N ASP A 260 -13.76 14.88 -7.06
CA ASP A 260 -14.77 15.29 -6.09
C ASP A 260 -16.00 14.35 -6.09
N GLY A 261 -17.00 14.67 -5.25
CA GLY A 261 -18.24 13.89 -5.17
C GLY A 261 -19.16 14.02 -6.38
N GLU A 262 -18.92 14.99 -7.27
CA GLU A 262 -19.66 15.18 -8.50
C GLU A 262 -19.02 14.45 -9.70
N GLY A 263 -17.85 13.84 -9.49
CA GLY A 263 -17.11 13.12 -10.52
C GLY A 263 -16.16 14.01 -11.33
N VAL A 264 -15.91 15.25 -10.89
CA VAL A 264 -14.98 16.16 -11.54
C VAL A 264 -13.56 15.82 -11.11
N THR A 265 -12.68 15.55 -12.08
CA THR A 265 -11.25 15.32 -11.84
C THR A 265 -10.58 16.63 -11.44
N LEU A 266 -9.81 16.60 -10.35
CA LEU A 266 -9.09 17.76 -9.79
C LEU A 266 -7.65 17.87 -10.32
N GLU A 267 -7.39 17.37 -11.54
CA GLU A 267 -6.04 17.36 -12.13
C GLU A 267 -5.65 18.75 -12.65
N GLY A 268 -4.55 19.30 -12.14
CA GLY A 268 -3.83 20.40 -12.80
C GLY A 268 -3.83 21.75 -12.08
N GLU A 269 -4.65 21.94 -11.05
CA GLU A 269 -4.48 23.05 -10.12
C GLU A 269 -3.83 22.51 -8.84
N CYS A 270 -2.72 23.14 -8.41
CA CYS A 270 -2.06 22.85 -7.14
C CYS A 270 -2.98 23.00 -5.90
N ASP A 271 -4.25 23.37 -6.10
CA ASP A 271 -5.30 23.47 -5.10
C ASP A 271 -6.07 22.16 -4.86
N GLY A 272 -5.70 21.06 -5.52
CA GLY A 272 -6.13 19.74 -5.08
C GLY A 272 -5.81 19.58 -3.61
N ILE A 273 -6.83 19.34 -2.77
CA ILE A 273 -6.66 19.27 -1.31
C ILE A 273 -5.72 18.10 -0.99
N VAL A 274 -4.43 18.42 -0.81
CA VAL A 274 -3.42 17.47 -0.36
C VAL A 274 -3.61 17.28 1.13
N ILE A 275 -4.18 16.14 1.48
CA ILE A 275 -4.42 15.73 2.86
C ILE A 275 -3.21 14.89 3.30
N GLY A 276 -2.19 15.59 3.82
CA GLY A 276 -1.01 14.96 4.38
C GLY A 276 0.31 15.60 3.97
N LYS A 277 1.12 15.92 4.97
CA LYS A 277 2.52 16.28 4.77
C LYS A 277 3.28 15.00 4.46
N GLN A 278 4.09 15.01 3.40
CA GLN A 278 5.12 13.98 3.24
C GLN A 278 6.08 14.09 4.42
N VAL A 279 6.12 13.03 5.22
CA VAL A 279 7.02 12.94 6.37
C VAL A 279 8.30 12.26 5.90
N HIS A 280 9.44 12.86 6.26
CA HIS A 280 10.74 12.30 5.95
C HIS A 280 11.02 11.13 6.88
N LEU A 281 11.78 10.14 6.42
CA LEU A 281 12.10 9.01 7.27
C LEU A 281 12.93 9.42 8.50
N GLU A 282 13.77 10.44 8.36
CA GLU A 282 14.52 11.05 9.47
C GLU A 282 13.58 11.60 10.57
N ASP A 283 12.41 12.11 10.19
CA ASP A 283 11.42 12.63 11.13
C ASP A 283 10.76 11.50 11.96
N PHE A 284 10.91 10.22 11.58
CA PHE A 284 10.45 9.08 12.38
C PHE A 284 11.38 8.73 13.54
N SER A 285 12.57 9.34 13.62
CA SER A 285 13.60 8.99 14.59
C SER A 285 13.79 10.00 15.72
N ALA A 286 12.94 11.03 15.77
CA ALA A 286 13.00 12.15 16.72
C ALA A 286 12.39 11.83 18.10
#